data_AF-A0A193QKQ3-F1
#
_entry.id   AF-A0A193QKQ3-F1
#
_cell.length_a   1.000
_cell.length_b   1.000
_cell.length_c   1.000
_cell.angle_alpha   90.00
_cell.angle_beta   90.00
_cell.angle_gamma   90.00
#
_symmetry.space_group_name_H-M   'P 1'
#
loop_
_entity.id
_entity.type
_entity.pdbx_description
1 polymer ?
#
loop_
_entity_poly.entity_id
_entity_poly.type
_entity_poly.pdbx_seq_one_letter_code
_entity_poly.pdbx_strand_id
1 'polypeptide(L)'
;MKKRYTLAKDDLQLFRQTVVGSKPLPQDRVTPYPPRRTKTALPARRLIQEQVDASFYFSDEFQPLLQEEGPPRYVRPDVSPYEVKKLWHGDYTPELFLDLHGLTQEEAKQELGALIAACRREHVHCACVMHGAWQTYFEAADATVAGAAS
;
A
#
# COMPACT_ATOMS: atom_id res chain seq x y z
N MET A 1 6.31 16.19 30.08
CA MET A 1 7.11 15.08 30.63
C MET A 1 7.80 15.54 31.91
N LYS A 2 7.41 15.01 33.08
CA LYS A 2 8.03 15.36 34.37
C LYS A 2 9.30 14.54 34.56
N LYS A 3 10.49 15.15 34.45
CA LYS A 3 11.72 14.52 34.95
C LYS A 3 11.90 14.89 36.42
N ARG A 4 11.82 13.91 37.31
CA ARG A 4 12.21 14.08 38.72
C ARG A 4 13.00 12.87 39.19
N TYR A 5 14.28 12.85 38.83
CA TYR A 5 15.29 12.12 39.59
C TYR A 5 16.08 13.16 40.38
N THR A 6 15.50 13.63 41.48
CA THR A 6 16.22 14.42 42.48
C THR A 6 16.90 13.43 43.42
N LEU A 7 18.20 13.23 43.25
CA LEU A 7 19.01 12.40 44.14
C LEU A 7 19.16 13.07 45.51
N ALA A 8 19.17 12.28 46.59
CA ALA A 8 19.42 12.77 47.93
C ALA A 8 20.85 13.32 48.05
N LYS A 9 21.07 14.30 48.93
CA LYS A 9 22.38 14.94 49.10
C LYS A 9 23.46 13.95 49.56
N ASP A 10 23.06 12.97 50.37
CA ASP A 10 23.94 11.94 50.89
C ASP A 10 24.45 11.01 49.79
N ASP A 11 23.57 10.62 48.86
CA ASP A 11 23.94 9.80 47.69
C ASP A 11 24.94 10.53 46.78
N LEU A 12 24.76 11.84 46.60
CA LEU A 12 25.70 12.66 45.83
C LEU A 12 27.07 12.75 46.51
N GLN A 13 27.10 12.79 47.84
CA GLN A 13 28.34 12.83 48.61
C GLN A 13 29.08 11.50 48.58
N LEU A 14 28.36 10.38 48.73
CA LEU A 14 28.90 9.03 48.60
C LEU A 14 29.47 8.77 47.20
N PHE A 15 28.77 9.23 46.15
CA PHE A 15 29.25 9.14 44.78
C PHE A 15 30.55 9.94 44.58
N ARG A 16 30.62 11.17 45.11
CA ARG A 16 31.84 11.98 44.99
C ARG A 16 33.02 11.33 45.68
N GLN A 17 32.82 10.72 46.85
CA GLN A 17 33.87 10.01 47.59
C GLN A 17 34.36 8.76 46.86
N THR A 18 33.47 8.00 46.23
CA THR A 18 33.82 6.78 45.50
C THR A 18 34.49 7.05 44.14
N VAL A 19 34.27 8.23 43.56
CA VAL A 19 34.80 8.63 42.24
C VAL A 19 36.12 9.40 42.33
N VAL A 20 36.60 9.74 43.55
CA VAL A 20 37.91 10.38 43.76
C VAL A 20 39.03 9.47 43.25
N GLY A 21 39.75 9.92 42.21
CA GLY A 21 40.84 9.16 41.58
C GLY A 21 40.55 8.71 40.15
N SER A 22 39.32 8.91 39.67
CA SER A 22 39.00 8.72 38.26
C SER A 22 39.63 9.81 37.39
N LYS A 23 40.26 9.41 36.28
CA LYS A 23 40.74 10.33 35.25
C LYS A 23 39.67 10.44 34.17
N PRO A 24 39.28 11.65 33.75
CA PRO A 24 38.37 11.81 32.62
C PRO A 24 39.00 11.22 31.37
N LEU A 25 38.28 10.31 30.71
CA LEU A 25 38.72 9.75 29.44
C LEU A 25 38.66 10.85 28.37
N PRO A 26 39.72 11.02 27.55
CA PRO A 26 39.67 11.92 26.41
C PRO A 26 38.63 11.38 25.42
N GLN A 27 37.51 12.07 25.33
CA GLN A 27 36.42 11.68 24.44
C GLN A 27 36.64 12.39 23.10
N ASP A 28 37.02 11.64 22.08
CA ASP A 28 37.11 12.13 20.70
C ASP A 28 35.69 12.28 20.15
N ARG A 29 35.04 13.40 20.51
CA ARG A 29 33.67 13.71 20.11
C ARG A 29 33.70 14.21 18.67
N VAL A 30 33.53 13.28 17.74
CA VAL A 30 33.14 13.60 16.37
C VAL A 30 31.80 14.33 16.42
N THR A 31 31.74 15.55 15.91
CA THR A 31 30.48 16.29 15.76
C THR A 31 29.59 15.49 14.81
N PRO A 32 28.35 15.14 15.19
CA PRO A 32 27.44 14.49 14.27
C PRO A 32 27.28 15.38 13.03
N TYR A 33 27.58 14.84 11.85
CA TYR A 33 27.30 15.54 10.60
C TYR A 33 25.81 15.94 10.60
N PRO A 34 25.47 17.16 10.14
CA PRO A 34 24.08 17.54 10.00
C PRO A 34 23.36 16.50 9.15
N PRO A 35 22.14 16.08 9.53
CA PRO A 35 21.42 15.05 8.78
C PRO A 35 21.33 15.50 7.32
N ARG A 36 21.86 14.66 6.44
CA ARG A 36 21.84 14.89 4.99
C ARG A 36 20.37 15.12 4.63
N ARG A 37 20.02 16.30 4.11
CA ARG A 37 18.66 16.60 3.66
C ARG A 37 18.25 15.49 2.70
N THR A 38 17.31 14.65 3.13
CA THR A 38 16.71 13.64 2.28
C THR A 38 16.11 14.38 1.09
N LYS A 39 16.46 13.93 -0.11
CA LYS A 39 16.00 14.55 -1.34
C LYS A 39 14.48 14.57 -1.32
N THR A 40 13.94 15.79 -1.31
CA THR A 40 12.63 16.20 -1.79
C THR A 40 11.54 15.17 -1.59
N ALA A 41 10.75 15.34 -0.53
CA ALA A 41 9.40 14.78 -0.46
C ALA A 41 8.73 15.00 -1.82
N LEU A 42 8.28 13.91 -2.46
CA LEU A 42 7.43 14.01 -3.64
C LEU A 42 6.38 15.08 -3.36
N PRO A 43 6.20 16.08 -4.25
CA PRO A 43 5.38 17.24 -3.93
C PRO A 43 4.03 16.73 -3.48
N ALA A 44 3.62 17.03 -2.24
CA ALA A 44 2.47 16.43 -1.58
C ALA A 44 1.20 16.43 -2.45
N ARG A 45 1.10 17.41 -3.34
CA ARG A 45 0.07 17.53 -4.37
C ARG A 45 -0.01 16.34 -5.33
N ARG A 46 1.11 15.71 -5.71
CA ARG A 46 1.13 14.49 -6.55
C ARG A 46 0.60 13.28 -5.81
N LEU A 47 1.03 13.07 -4.56
CA LEU A 47 0.52 11.97 -3.74
C LEU A 47 -0.99 12.09 -3.52
N ILE A 48 -1.46 13.32 -3.24
CA ILE A 48 -2.89 13.61 -3.09
C ILE A 48 -3.64 13.37 -4.40
N GLN A 49 -3.08 13.77 -5.55
CA GLN A 49 -3.71 13.53 -6.85
C GLN A 49 -3.82 12.03 -7.15
N GLU A 50 -2.76 11.26 -6.89
CA GLU A 50 -2.77 9.81 -7.10
C GLU A 50 -3.81 9.12 -6.19
N GLN A 51 -3.95 9.59 -4.96
CA GLN A 51 -4.94 9.07 -4.02
C GLN A 51 -6.38 9.42 -4.43
N VAL A 52 -6.61 10.64 -4.93
CA VAL A 52 -7.91 11.08 -5.46
C VAL A 52 -8.25 10.31 -6.74
N ASP A 53 -7.30 10.20 -7.66
CA ASP A 53 -7.50 9.47 -8.91
C ASP A 53 -7.83 8.00 -8.61
N ALA A 54 -7.08 7.33 -7.72
CA ALA A 54 -7.34 5.96 -7.30
C ALA A 54 -8.73 5.76 -6.70
N SER A 55 -9.25 6.73 -5.93
CA SER A 55 -10.58 6.65 -5.32
C SER A 55 -11.73 6.75 -6.32
N PHE A 56 -11.51 7.27 -7.53
CA PHE A 56 -12.57 7.51 -8.52
C PHE A 56 -12.57 6.51 -9.69
N TYR A 57 -11.62 5.57 -9.76
CA TYR A 57 -11.49 4.67 -10.92
C TYR A 57 -12.62 3.65 -11.07
N PHE A 58 -13.32 3.29 -9.99
CA PHE A 58 -14.25 2.16 -9.99
C PHE A 58 -15.64 2.57 -9.50
N SER A 59 -16.68 2.13 -10.21
CA SER A 59 -18.09 2.30 -9.81
C SER A 59 -18.56 1.10 -8.98
N ASP A 60 -19.23 1.37 -7.87
CA ASP A 60 -19.80 0.32 -7.01
C ASP A 60 -21.14 -0.23 -7.53
N GLU A 61 -21.81 0.53 -8.38
CA GLU A 61 -23.17 0.23 -8.88
C GLU A 61 -23.20 -0.75 -10.04
N PHE A 62 -22.06 -1.05 -10.66
CA PHE A 62 -21.99 -1.88 -11.86
C PHE A 62 -21.42 -3.26 -11.55
N GLN A 63 -22.29 -4.27 -11.62
CA GLN A 63 -21.92 -5.68 -11.52
C GLN A 63 -22.19 -6.37 -12.85
N PRO A 64 -21.16 -6.63 -13.68
CA PRO A 64 -21.36 -7.38 -14.91
C PRO A 64 -21.68 -8.83 -14.60
N LEU A 65 -22.63 -9.42 -15.34
CA LEU A 65 -22.83 -10.86 -15.32
C LEU A 65 -21.60 -11.51 -15.99
N LEU A 66 -20.70 -12.06 -15.17
CA LEU A 66 -19.54 -12.80 -15.65
C LEU A 66 -19.98 -14.19 -16.13
N GLN A 67 -19.24 -14.74 -17.08
CA GLN A 67 -19.45 -16.12 -17.51
C GLN A 67 -19.13 -17.06 -16.35
N GLU A 68 -20.05 -17.97 -16.02
CA GLU A 68 -19.85 -18.98 -14.96
C GLU A 68 -18.83 -20.05 -15.39
N GLU A 69 -18.66 -20.26 -16.69
CA GLU A 69 -17.75 -21.25 -17.25
C GLU A 69 -16.44 -20.63 -17.72
N GLY A 70 -15.36 -21.01 -17.05
CA GLY A 70 -13.99 -20.71 -17.45
C GLY A 70 -13.40 -19.45 -16.80
N PRO A 71 -12.12 -19.15 -17.09
CA PRO A 71 -11.43 -18.02 -16.49
C PRO A 71 -12.01 -16.69 -17.02
N PRO A 72 -12.16 -15.66 -16.17
CA PRO A 72 -12.64 -14.36 -16.60
C PRO A 72 -11.67 -13.75 -17.62
N ARG A 73 -12.22 -13.29 -18.75
CA ARG A 73 -11.45 -12.69 -19.85
C ARG A 73 -12.18 -11.46 -20.35
N TYR A 74 -11.44 -10.40 -20.61
CA TYR A 74 -11.96 -9.17 -21.17
C TYR A 74 -11.02 -8.63 -22.24
N VAL A 75 -11.61 -8.20 -23.35
CA VAL A 75 -10.91 -7.48 -24.43
C VAL A 75 -11.79 -6.30 -24.80
N ARG A 76 -11.17 -5.13 -24.94
CA ARG A 76 -11.85 -3.95 -25.44
C ARG A 76 -12.29 -4.21 -26.89
N PRO A 77 -13.51 -3.84 -27.31
CA PRO A 77 -14.06 -4.22 -28.63
C PRO A 77 -13.26 -3.73 -29.84
N ASP A 78 -12.41 -2.71 -29.67
CA ASP A 78 -11.55 -2.16 -30.71
C ASP A 78 -10.16 -2.82 -30.79
N VAL A 79 -9.86 -3.76 -29.89
CA VAL A 79 -8.57 -4.46 -29.82
C VAL A 79 -8.70 -5.88 -30.37
N SER A 80 -7.66 -6.33 -31.08
CA SER A 80 -7.67 -7.68 -31.65
C SER A 80 -7.69 -8.77 -30.55
N PRO A 81 -8.46 -9.86 -30.71
CA PRO A 81 -8.45 -11.00 -29.77
C PRO A 81 -7.09 -11.70 -29.66
N TYR A 82 -6.17 -11.41 -30.58
CA TYR A 82 -4.82 -11.96 -30.59
C TYR A 82 -3.99 -11.47 -29.41
N GLU A 83 -4.28 -10.29 -28.88
CA GLU A 83 -3.59 -9.73 -27.71
C GLU A 83 -3.78 -10.59 -26.45
N VAL A 84 -4.98 -11.17 -26.26
CA VAL A 84 -5.21 -12.12 -25.16
C VAL A 84 -4.44 -13.41 -25.36
N LYS A 85 -4.32 -13.90 -26.60
CA LYS A 85 -3.54 -15.10 -26.89
C LYS A 85 -2.06 -14.90 -26.55
N LYS A 86 -1.49 -13.75 -26.89
CA LYS A 86 -0.12 -13.36 -26.50
C LYS A 86 0.05 -13.31 -24.98
N LEU A 87 -0.90 -12.71 -24.28
CA LEU A 87 -0.89 -12.65 -22.81
C LEU A 87 -0.91 -14.06 -22.19
N TRP A 88 -1.73 -14.97 -22.75
CA TRP A 88 -1.82 -16.35 -22.30
C TRP A 88 -0.57 -17.18 -22.61
N HIS A 89 0.10 -16.88 -23.72
CA HIS A 89 1.35 -17.52 -24.12
C HIS A 89 2.56 -17.01 -23.32
N GLY A 90 2.41 -15.89 -22.59
CA GLY A 90 3.48 -15.28 -21.81
C GLY A 90 4.39 -14.35 -22.61
N ASP A 91 3.97 -13.93 -23.81
CA ASP A 91 4.73 -12.96 -24.63
C ASP A 91 4.81 -11.59 -23.95
N TYR A 92 3.84 -11.29 -23.07
CA TYR A 92 3.86 -10.13 -22.19
C TYR A 92 4.39 -10.52 -20.82
N THR A 93 5.60 -10.04 -20.49
CA THR A 93 6.18 -10.22 -19.16
C THR A 93 5.66 -9.12 -18.23
N PRO A 94 5.01 -9.46 -17.09
CA PRO A 94 4.55 -8.47 -16.13
C PRO A 94 5.72 -7.79 -15.43
N GLU A 95 5.73 -6.45 -15.42
CA GLU A 95 6.76 -5.66 -14.73
C GLU A 95 6.32 -5.25 -13.33
N LEU A 96 5.01 -5.12 -13.12
CA LEU A 96 4.39 -4.78 -11.83
C LEU A 96 3.53 -5.94 -11.34
N PHE A 97 3.61 -6.20 -10.04
CA PHE A 97 2.85 -7.25 -9.36
C PHE A 97 2.11 -6.62 -8.17
N LEU A 98 0.80 -6.87 -8.09
CA LEU A 98 -0.04 -6.44 -6.98
C LEU A 98 -0.65 -7.66 -6.30
N ASP A 99 -0.47 -7.77 -4.98
CA ASP A 99 -1.12 -8.78 -4.16
C ASP A 99 -2.30 -8.15 -3.42
N LEU A 100 -3.50 -8.70 -3.66
CA LEU A 100 -4.74 -8.25 -3.04
C LEU A 100 -5.18 -9.18 -1.89
N HIS A 101 -4.39 -10.18 -1.52
CA HIS A 101 -4.72 -11.09 -0.44
C HIS A 101 -4.88 -10.36 0.90
N GLY A 102 -5.99 -10.63 1.59
CA GLY A 102 -6.24 -10.08 2.92
C GLY A 102 -6.67 -8.62 2.95
N LEU A 103 -6.81 -7.97 1.78
CA LEU A 103 -7.40 -6.63 1.67
C LEU A 103 -8.92 -6.71 1.64
N THR A 104 -9.57 -5.70 2.22
CA THR A 104 -11.00 -5.48 2.03
C THR A 104 -11.30 -5.05 0.60
N GLN A 105 -12.56 -5.15 0.17
CA GLN A 105 -12.95 -4.74 -1.18
C GLN A 105 -12.63 -3.26 -1.46
N GLU A 106 -12.82 -2.39 -0.46
CA GLU A 106 -12.52 -0.95 -0.56
C GLU A 106 -11.02 -0.68 -0.72
N GLU A 107 -10.18 -1.34 0.08
CA GLU A 107 -8.72 -1.23 -0.02
C GLU A 107 -8.21 -1.78 -1.35
N ALA A 108 -8.72 -2.92 -1.79
CA ALA A 108 -8.35 -3.52 -3.07
C ALA A 108 -8.67 -2.60 -4.27
N LYS A 109 -9.79 -1.87 -4.23
CA LYS A 109 -10.13 -0.86 -5.26
C LYS A 109 -9.11 0.27 -5.28
N GLN A 110 -8.70 0.77 -4.12
CA GLN A 110 -7.70 1.83 -4.02
C GLN A 110 -6.34 1.37 -4.56
N GLU A 111 -5.89 0.18 -4.18
CA GLU A 111 -4.62 -0.40 -4.65
C GLU A 111 -4.64 -0.68 -6.15
N LEU A 112 -5.74 -1.19 -6.70
CA LEU A 112 -5.91 -1.35 -8.15
C LEU A 112 -5.86 -0.02 -8.90
N GLY A 113 -6.50 1.03 -8.36
CA GLY A 113 -6.47 2.37 -8.94
C GLY A 113 -5.05 2.94 -8.94
N ALA A 114 -4.32 2.76 -7.83
CA ALA A 114 -2.92 3.16 -7.70
C ALA A 114 -2.01 2.39 -8.68
N LEU A 115 -2.22 1.08 -8.85
CA LEU A 115 -1.48 0.26 -9.81
C LEU A 115 -1.68 0.78 -11.24
N ILE A 116 -2.92 1.03 -11.66
CA ILE A 116 -3.20 1.54 -13.01
C ILE A 116 -2.56 2.92 -13.22
N ALA A 117 -2.63 3.81 -12.23
CA ALA A 117 -1.98 5.11 -12.29
C ALA A 117 -0.45 4.98 -12.41
N ALA A 118 0.17 4.05 -11.67
CA ALA A 118 1.59 3.75 -11.76
C ALA A 118 1.98 3.19 -13.14
N CYS A 119 1.21 2.24 -13.69
CA CYS A 119 1.43 1.70 -15.03
C CYS A 119 1.44 2.81 -16.09
N ARG A 120 0.50 3.76 -16.00
CA ARG A 120 0.43 4.90 -16.93
C ARG A 120 1.63 5.83 -16.81
N ARG A 121 2.15 6.04 -15.59
CA ARG A 121 3.29 6.93 -15.31
C ARG A 121 4.61 6.33 -15.77
N GLU A 122 4.78 5.03 -15.58
CA GLU A 122 6.03 4.32 -15.86
C GLU A 122 6.03 3.69 -17.26
N HIS A 123 4.95 3.88 -18.02
CA HIS A 123 4.75 3.30 -19.35
C HIS A 123 4.83 1.76 -19.34
N VAL A 124 4.36 1.15 -18.26
CA VAL A 124 4.28 -0.31 -18.12
C VAL A 124 3.06 -0.82 -18.88
N HIS A 125 3.27 -1.81 -19.76
CA HIS A 125 2.22 -2.38 -20.60
C HIS A 125 1.55 -3.62 -20.01
N CYS A 126 2.24 -4.33 -19.11
CA CYS A 126 1.74 -5.56 -18.48
C CYS A 126 1.97 -5.52 -16.97
N ALA A 127 0.91 -5.77 -16.21
CA ALA A 127 0.95 -5.94 -14.77
C ALA A 127 0.19 -7.21 -14.39
N CYS A 128 0.62 -7.86 -13.32
CA CYS A 128 0.00 -9.05 -12.77
C CYS A 128 -0.70 -8.69 -11.45
N VAL A 129 -1.94 -9.13 -11.30
CA VAL A 129 -2.70 -8.96 -10.06
C VAL A 129 -2.96 -10.35 -9.49
N MET A 130 -2.42 -10.60 -8.32
CA MET A 130 -2.69 -11.78 -7.52
C MET A 130 -3.89 -11.47 -6.65
N HIS A 131 -5.03 -11.99 -7.04
CA HIS A 131 -6.20 -12.06 -6.18
C HIS A 131 -6.38 -13.53 -5.78
N GLY A 132 -6.77 -13.77 -4.54
CA GLY A 132 -6.98 -15.14 -4.08
C GLY A 132 -8.04 -15.88 -4.90
N ALA A 133 -8.01 -17.21 -4.80
CA ALA A 133 -9.08 -18.05 -5.26
C ALA A 133 -10.35 -17.66 -4.48
N TRP A 134 -11.20 -16.87 -5.12
CA TRP A 134 -12.56 -16.68 -4.65
C TRP A 134 -13.22 -18.03 -4.83
N GLN A 135 -13.55 -18.68 -3.71
CA GLN A 135 -14.43 -19.80 -3.74
C GLN A 135 -15.77 -19.25 -4.25
N THR A 136 -16.19 -19.72 -5.42
CA THR A 136 -17.49 -19.48 -6.04
C THR A 136 -18.62 -19.84 -5.06
N TYR A 137 -18.93 -18.96 -4.11
CA TYR A 137 -20.12 -19.02 -3.26
C TYR A 137 -20.65 -17.59 -3.09
N PHE A 138 -21.25 -17.09 -4.16
CA PHE A 138 -22.30 -16.09 -4.06
C PHE A 138 -23.55 -16.69 -4.71
N GLU A 139 -24.01 -17.81 -4.16
CA GLU A 139 -25.37 -18.28 -4.32
C GLU A 139 -26.13 -17.88 -3.04
N ALA A 140 -27.20 -17.09 -3.21
CA ALA A 140 -28.26 -16.81 -2.25
C ALA A 140 -27.97 -15.95 -0.99
N ALA A 141 -27.85 -14.63 -1.18
CA ALA A 141 -28.39 -13.59 -0.28
C ALA A 141 -28.42 -12.29 -1.11
N ASP A 142 -29.53 -11.91 -1.76
CA ASP A 142 -30.72 -11.38 -1.12
C ASP A 142 -31.99 -11.72 -1.92
N ALA A 143 -32.69 -12.76 -1.49
CA ALA A 143 -34.14 -12.75 -1.59
C ALA A 143 -34.68 -12.06 -0.33
N THR A 144 -35.67 -11.19 -0.50
CA THR A 144 -36.51 -10.55 0.53
C THR A 144 -36.10 -9.14 0.99
N VAL A 145 -36.43 -8.11 0.19
CA VAL A 145 -37.04 -6.90 0.74
C VAL A 145 -38.40 -6.71 0.07
N ALA A 146 -39.43 -6.86 0.89
CA ALA A 146 -40.81 -6.56 0.59
C ALA A 146 -41.02 -5.06 0.35
N GLY A 147 -41.94 -4.73 -0.56
CA GLY A 147 -42.53 -3.41 -0.76
C GLY A 147 -43.45 -3.49 -1.99
N ALA A 148 -44.71 -3.90 -1.88
CA ALA A 148 -45.81 -3.08 -1.37
C ALA A 148 -45.79 -1.65 -1.95
N ALA A 149 -46.28 -1.49 -3.18
CA ALA A 149 -47.02 -0.31 -3.65
C ALA A 149 -47.39 -0.46 -5.14
N SER A 150 -48.67 -0.80 -5.39
CA SER A 150 -49.59 -0.32 -6.44
C SER A 150 -50.51 -1.43 -6.93
#